data_AF-A0A0K8P954-F1
#
_entry.id   AF-A0A0K8P954-F1
#
_cell.length_a   1.000
_cell.length_b   1.000
_cell.length_c   1.000
_cell.angle_alpha   90.00
_cell.angle_beta   90.00
_cell.angle_gamma   90.00
#
_symmetry.space_group_name_H-M   'P 1'
#
loop_
_entity.id
_entity.type
_entity.pdbx_description
1 polymer ?
#
loop_
_entity_poly.entity_id
_entity_poly.type
_entity_poly.pdbx_seq_one_letter_code
_entity_poly.pdbx_strand_id
1 'polypeptide(L)'
;MKKTIPLIWIFLVPFMVSACLKNLPSENRNPIQNTPAEEQTASGQTALSQTESTVVSDQPQNQTNQMNILLGSNTLPAGTTFDDPWDYCKAVGTINTPGSEYIGKSPNDEVTESVLQAMGIDLSEASNHITIWRCANGQVWGCDSSSYPQCPELVDFSTQPSEIIQNECAKPGMENVTLPGAVTGYTTAYEWTCKSGVPQITGQGVTADEFGFNANIWFPVIRLP
;
A
#
# COMPACT_ATOMS: atom_id res chain seq x y z
N MET A 1 -4.80 36.72 51.52
CA MET A 1 -5.98 37.38 50.90
C MET A 1 -6.64 36.35 49.98
N LYS A 2 -7.81 35.83 50.39
CA LYS A 2 -8.57 34.80 49.67
C LYS A 2 -9.41 35.48 48.59
N LYS A 3 -9.16 35.19 47.31
CA LYS A 3 -10.03 35.58 46.20
C LYS A 3 -10.92 34.39 45.84
N THR A 4 -12.18 34.48 46.24
CA THR A 4 -13.29 33.65 45.77
C THR A 4 -13.66 34.07 44.35
N ILE A 5 -13.64 33.14 43.40
CA ILE A 5 -14.16 33.33 42.04
C ILE A 5 -15.42 32.46 41.92
N PRO A 6 -16.58 33.03 41.54
CA PRO A 6 -17.84 32.31 41.55
C PRO A 6 -18.00 31.38 40.34
N LEU A 7 -18.64 30.26 40.65
CA LEU A 7 -19.19 29.23 39.80
C LEU A 7 -20.28 29.77 38.85
N ILE A 8 -20.54 29.04 37.77
CA ILE A 8 -21.72 29.09 36.86
C ILE A 8 -21.49 29.91 35.58
N TRP A 9 -21.13 29.22 34.49
CA TRP A 9 -21.77 29.36 33.17
C TRP A 9 -21.78 27.96 32.52
N ILE A 10 -22.81 27.17 32.85
CA ILE A 10 -23.19 25.98 32.09
C ILE A 10 -23.84 26.50 30.81
N PHE A 11 -23.11 26.51 29.71
CA PHE A 11 -23.67 26.69 28.36
C PHE A 11 -23.51 25.39 27.58
N LEU A 12 -24.62 24.66 27.52
CA LEU A 12 -25.10 23.83 26.41
C LEU A 12 -24.07 23.57 25.29
N VAL A 13 -23.34 22.47 25.40
CA VAL A 13 -22.71 21.83 24.24
C VAL A 13 -23.80 20.98 23.57
N PRO A 14 -24.25 21.30 22.35
CA PRO A 14 -25.15 20.44 21.62
C PRO A 14 -24.42 19.13 21.29
N PHE A 15 -24.93 18.04 21.86
CA PHE A 15 -24.52 16.68 21.62
C PHE A 15 -24.84 16.34 20.15
N MET A 16 -23.92 16.68 19.23
CA MET A 16 -23.93 16.20 17.85
C MET A 16 -23.49 14.73 17.85
N VAL A 17 -24.38 13.85 18.28
CA VAL A 17 -24.31 12.43 17.97
C VAL A 17 -25.31 12.19 16.87
N SER A 18 -24.84 12.27 15.63
CA SER A 18 -25.63 11.85 14.48
C SER A 18 -24.74 11.10 13.50
N ALA A 19 -25.04 9.80 13.45
CA ALA A 19 -25.03 8.96 12.26
C ALA A 19 -23.68 8.50 11.68
N CYS A 20 -23.01 7.58 12.38
CA CYS A 20 -22.19 6.52 11.76
C CYS A 20 -22.44 5.16 12.43
N LEU A 21 -23.70 4.71 12.48
CA LEU A 21 -24.07 3.33 12.85
C LEU A 21 -25.07 2.79 11.83
N LYS A 22 -24.60 2.62 10.58
CA LYS A 22 -25.29 1.86 9.54
C LYS A 22 -24.25 1.15 8.68
N ASN A 23 -23.70 0.06 9.19
CA ASN A 23 -23.21 -1.11 8.43
C ASN A 23 -22.50 -2.10 9.38
N LEU A 24 -23.25 -2.61 10.35
CA LEU A 24 -22.90 -3.88 10.99
C LEU A 24 -23.84 -4.93 10.41
N PRO A 25 -23.33 -5.97 9.73
CA PRO A 25 -24.13 -7.11 9.32
C PRO A 25 -24.76 -7.75 10.56
N SER A 26 -26.09 -7.75 10.61
CA SER A 26 -26.87 -8.47 11.62
C SER A 26 -26.64 -9.96 11.43
N GLU A 27 -26.06 -10.60 12.44
CA GLU A 27 -26.01 -12.05 12.60
C GLU A 27 -27.43 -12.60 12.55
N ASN A 28 -27.74 -13.39 11.52
CA ASN A 28 -28.91 -14.25 11.52
C ASN A 28 -28.46 -15.64 11.07
N ARG A 29 -27.97 -16.42 12.03
CA ARG A 29 -27.82 -17.87 11.88
C ARG A 29 -29.18 -18.50 12.06
N ASN A 30 -29.67 -19.16 11.01
CA ASN A 30 -30.36 -20.43 11.20
C ASN A 30 -29.84 -21.45 10.18
N PRO A 31 -29.53 -22.68 10.62
CA PRO A 31 -29.01 -23.73 9.76
C PRO A 31 -30.16 -24.39 9.00
N ILE A 32 -29.86 -25.04 7.86
CA ILE A 32 -30.08 -26.49 7.68
C ILE A 32 -30.00 -26.96 6.21
N GLN A 33 -29.24 -28.06 6.06
CA GLN A 33 -29.33 -29.20 5.12
C GLN A 33 -28.78 -29.17 3.69
N ASN A 34 -28.12 -30.30 3.41
CA ASN A 34 -27.34 -30.71 2.25
C ASN A 34 -28.23 -31.31 1.13
N THR A 35 -27.88 -30.98 -0.13
CA THR A 35 -27.73 -31.86 -1.31
C THR A 35 -29.01 -32.48 -1.94
N PRO A 36 -29.09 -32.84 -3.25
CA PRO A 36 -28.10 -32.80 -4.35
C PRO A 36 -28.53 -32.07 -5.64
N ALA A 37 -27.53 -31.97 -6.53
CA ALA A 37 -27.56 -31.58 -7.94
C ALA A 37 -28.67 -32.21 -8.79
N GLU A 38 -29.15 -31.45 -9.78
CA GLU A 38 -29.72 -32.00 -11.00
C GLU A 38 -29.27 -31.18 -12.21
N GLU A 39 -28.75 -31.94 -13.17
CA GLU A 39 -28.17 -31.57 -14.45
C GLU A 39 -29.28 -31.50 -15.49
N GLN A 40 -29.39 -30.40 -16.25
CA GLN A 40 -30.14 -30.43 -17.51
C GLN A 40 -29.38 -29.69 -18.62
N THR A 41 -28.92 -30.51 -19.54
CA THR A 41 -28.29 -30.25 -20.83
C THR A 41 -29.32 -29.93 -21.92
N ALA A 42 -28.81 -29.45 -23.05
CA ALA A 42 -29.37 -29.49 -24.41
C ALA A 42 -30.48 -28.46 -24.74
N SER A 43 -30.64 -27.93 -25.95
CA SER A 43 -29.92 -27.91 -27.24
C SER A 43 -30.82 -27.11 -28.21
N GLY A 44 -30.26 -26.54 -29.29
CA GLY A 44 -31.01 -26.20 -30.52
C GLY A 44 -31.29 -24.71 -30.73
N GLN A 45 -30.53 -23.96 -31.54
CA GLN A 45 -30.45 -23.92 -33.02
C GLN A 45 -31.30 -22.78 -33.66
N THR A 46 -30.54 -21.82 -34.21
CA THR A 46 -30.64 -21.26 -35.57
C THR A 46 -31.86 -20.42 -35.99
N ALA A 47 -31.61 -19.13 -36.25
CA ALA A 47 -32.13 -18.45 -37.45
C ALA A 47 -31.25 -17.26 -37.83
N LEU A 48 -30.69 -17.30 -39.05
CA LEU A 48 -30.03 -16.19 -39.72
C LEU A 48 -31.05 -15.07 -40.00
N SER A 49 -30.66 -13.81 -39.79
CA SER A 49 -31.06 -12.73 -40.68
C SER A 49 -29.98 -11.68 -40.74
N GLN A 50 -29.39 -11.53 -41.92
CA GLN A 50 -28.44 -10.49 -42.26
C GLN A 50 -29.22 -9.18 -42.44
N THR A 51 -28.83 -8.13 -41.74
CA THR A 51 -29.07 -6.77 -42.21
C THR A 51 -27.83 -5.96 -41.88
N GLU A 52 -27.14 -5.61 -42.95
CA GLU A 52 -26.03 -4.69 -43.05
C GLU A 52 -26.53 -3.28 -42.66
N SER A 53 -25.95 -2.72 -41.61
CA SER A 53 -26.02 -1.27 -41.34
C SER A 53 -24.80 -0.85 -40.55
N THR A 54 -24.19 0.19 -41.10
CA THR A 54 -22.90 0.80 -40.85
C THR A 54 -22.88 1.58 -39.53
N VAL A 55 -21.71 1.53 -38.87
CA VAL A 55 -21.13 2.57 -37.97
C VAL A 55 -21.88 2.84 -36.66
N VAL A 56 -21.31 2.39 -35.54
CA VAL A 56 -20.66 3.19 -34.46
C VAL A 56 -20.22 2.15 -33.41
N SER A 57 -18.90 2.00 -33.24
CA SER A 57 -18.31 1.11 -32.23
C SER A 57 -18.40 1.78 -30.86
N ASP A 58 -19.48 1.51 -30.14
CA ASP A 58 -19.57 1.78 -28.71
C ASP A 58 -19.19 0.53 -27.90
N GLN A 59 -18.33 0.78 -26.90
CA GLN A 59 -18.00 -0.02 -25.71
C GLN A 59 -17.10 -1.27 -25.85
N PRO A 60 -16.40 -1.70 -24.77
CA PRO A 60 -16.58 -1.31 -23.37
C PRO A 60 -15.34 -0.81 -22.62
N GLN A 61 -15.57 0.10 -21.68
CA GLN A 61 -14.71 0.35 -20.54
C GLN A 61 -14.40 -0.97 -19.82
N ASN A 62 -13.24 -1.53 -20.12
CA ASN A 62 -12.63 -2.63 -19.38
C ASN A 62 -11.14 -2.32 -19.21
N GLN A 63 -10.83 -1.21 -18.55
CA GLN A 63 -9.53 -1.00 -17.94
C GLN A 63 -9.61 -1.49 -16.49
N THR A 64 -9.63 -2.81 -16.37
CA THR A 64 -9.43 -3.52 -15.10
C THR A 64 -8.00 -3.29 -14.62
N ASN A 65 -7.83 -2.45 -13.59
CA ASN A 65 -6.87 -2.59 -12.48
C ASN A 65 -5.47 -3.18 -12.77
N GLN A 66 -4.77 -2.72 -13.82
CA GLN A 66 -3.36 -3.03 -14.07
C GLN A 66 -2.55 -1.81 -14.56
N MET A 67 -2.73 -0.66 -13.94
CA MET A 67 -1.75 0.44 -14.02
C MET A 67 -1.07 0.60 -12.67
N ASN A 68 -0.02 -0.19 -12.44
CA ASN A 68 1.02 0.26 -11.52
C ASN A 68 1.73 1.42 -12.22
N ILE A 69 1.37 2.61 -11.74
CA ILE A 69 1.69 3.94 -12.25
C ILE A 69 3.22 4.06 -12.45
N LEU A 70 3.66 3.97 -13.70
CA LEU A 70 5.07 4.10 -14.09
C LEU A 70 5.36 5.39 -14.86
N LEU A 71 4.47 6.38 -14.78
CA LEU A 71 4.63 7.68 -15.42
C LEU A 71 4.16 8.73 -14.41
N GLY A 72 4.91 9.80 -14.24
CA GLY A 72 4.51 10.95 -13.41
C GLY A 72 3.05 11.31 -13.66
N SER A 73 2.31 11.64 -12.60
CA SER A 73 0.89 12.01 -12.73
C SER A 73 0.66 13.23 -13.62
N ASN A 74 1.72 14.03 -13.84
CA ASN A 74 1.72 15.22 -14.67
C ASN A 74 2.65 15.07 -15.89
N THR A 75 2.22 15.61 -17.04
CA THR A 75 3.08 15.73 -18.23
C THR A 75 3.96 16.98 -18.13
N LEU A 76 5.26 16.82 -18.35
CA LEU A 76 6.22 17.93 -18.38
C LEU A 76 6.44 18.46 -19.82
N PRO A 77 6.71 19.76 -20.01
CA PRO A 77 7.18 20.26 -21.30
C PRO A 77 8.50 19.61 -21.73
N ALA A 78 8.66 19.38 -23.03
CA ALA A 78 9.89 18.77 -23.56
C ALA A 78 11.14 19.60 -23.24
N GLY A 79 12.20 18.92 -22.80
CA GLY A 79 13.47 19.55 -22.41
C GLY A 79 13.48 20.19 -21.02
N THR A 80 12.40 20.07 -20.24
CA THR A 80 12.39 20.49 -18.83
C THR A 80 13.31 19.58 -18.02
N THR A 81 14.15 20.18 -17.17
CA THR A 81 15.02 19.46 -16.26
C THR A 81 14.96 20.06 -14.86
N PHE A 82 15.19 19.22 -13.85
CA PHE A 82 15.18 19.60 -12.43
C PHE A 82 16.42 19.03 -11.74
N ASP A 83 17.04 19.80 -10.85
CA ASP A 83 18.13 19.36 -9.98
C ASP A 83 17.76 19.36 -8.49
N ASP A 84 16.69 20.07 -8.11
CA ASP A 84 16.06 20.06 -6.79
C ASP A 84 14.93 19.00 -6.72
N PRO A 85 15.01 18.02 -5.79
CA PRO A 85 13.99 16.97 -5.66
C PRO A 85 12.58 17.49 -5.32
N TRP A 86 12.47 18.57 -4.56
CA TRP A 86 11.18 19.11 -4.16
C TRP A 86 10.49 19.83 -5.31
N ASP A 87 11.23 20.58 -6.12
CA ASP A 87 10.69 21.20 -7.32
C ASP A 87 10.36 20.16 -8.39
N TYR A 88 11.17 19.11 -8.51
CA TYR A 88 10.84 17.95 -9.35
C TYR A 88 9.51 17.31 -8.92
N CYS A 89 9.36 16.94 -7.65
CA CYS A 89 8.14 16.28 -7.18
C CYS A 89 6.89 17.16 -7.33
N LYS A 90 6.97 18.46 -7.00
CA LYS A 90 5.86 19.39 -7.27
C LYS A 90 5.43 19.38 -8.74
N ALA A 91 6.39 19.29 -9.65
CA ALA A 91 6.12 19.28 -11.08
C ALA A 91 5.51 17.96 -11.56
N VAL A 92 6.07 16.81 -11.17
CA VAL A 92 5.65 15.49 -11.70
C VAL A 92 4.48 14.85 -10.95
N GLY A 93 4.18 15.30 -9.73
CA GLY A 93 3.12 14.72 -8.91
C GLY A 93 3.59 13.43 -8.23
N THR A 94 3.05 12.28 -8.65
CA THR A 94 3.46 10.96 -8.13
C THR A 94 4.28 10.20 -9.16
N ILE A 95 5.48 9.76 -8.78
CA ILE A 95 6.31 8.82 -9.56
C ILE A 95 7.18 8.01 -8.60
N ASN A 96 7.28 6.69 -8.82
CA ASN A 96 7.96 5.78 -7.90
C ASN A 96 9.49 5.84 -7.97
N THR A 97 10.03 6.28 -9.12
CA THR A 97 11.45 6.49 -9.34
C THR A 97 11.62 7.75 -10.18
N PRO A 98 12.54 8.67 -9.83
CA PRO A 98 12.80 9.85 -10.64
C PRO A 98 13.11 9.48 -12.10
N GLY A 99 12.42 10.14 -13.02
CA GLY A 99 12.62 10.02 -14.46
C GLY A 99 13.84 10.79 -14.97
N SER A 100 14.04 10.77 -16.29
CA SER A 100 15.19 11.40 -16.95
C SER A 100 15.24 12.93 -16.83
N GLU A 101 14.12 13.56 -16.47
CA GLU A 101 14.02 15.01 -16.26
C GLU A 101 14.70 15.43 -14.95
N TYR A 102 14.89 14.53 -14.00
CA TYR A 102 15.70 14.80 -12.81
C TYR A 102 17.18 14.57 -13.13
N ILE A 103 17.96 15.66 -13.14
CA ILE A 103 19.41 15.68 -13.43
C ILE A 103 20.25 16.00 -12.18
N GLY A 104 19.60 16.16 -11.03
CA GLY A 104 20.26 16.41 -9.74
C GLY A 104 21.08 15.21 -9.27
N LYS A 105 21.84 15.43 -8.18
CA LYS A 105 22.65 14.36 -7.57
C LYS A 105 21.75 13.18 -7.17
N SER A 106 22.24 11.96 -7.40
CA SER A 106 21.59 10.72 -6.99
C SER A 106 22.61 9.79 -6.30
N PRO A 107 22.41 9.43 -5.02
CA PRO A 107 21.41 9.99 -4.12
C PRO A 107 21.66 11.49 -3.85
N ASN A 108 20.59 12.24 -3.59
CA ASN A 108 20.70 13.64 -3.16
C ASN A 108 21.12 13.67 -1.67
N ASP A 109 22.06 14.55 -1.31
CA ASP A 109 22.63 14.58 0.04
C ASP A 109 21.59 14.99 1.09
N GLU A 110 20.82 16.04 0.84
CA GLU A 110 19.77 16.51 1.77
C GLU A 110 18.66 15.46 1.94
N VAL A 111 18.31 14.75 0.86
CA VAL A 111 17.37 13.62 0.92
C VAL A 111 17.90 12.51 1.80
N THR A 112 19.17 12.15 1.62
CA THR A 112 19.85 11.10 2.42
C THR A 112 19.89 11.50 3.89
N GLU A 113 20.34 12.72 4.19
CA GLU A 113 20.42 13.23 5.56
C GLU A 113 19.07 13.24 6.26
N SER A 114 18.01 13.71 5.59
CA SER A 114 16.66 13.72 6.16
C SER A 114 16.15 12.29 6.47
N VAL A 115 16.43 11.30 5.62
CA VAL A 115 16.02 9.91 5.85
C VAL A 115 16.78 9.31 7.02
N LEU A 116 18.11 9.49 7.07
CA LEU A 116 18.93 8.96 8.16
C LEU A 116 18.56 9.58 9.50
N GLN A 117 18.30 10.89 9.54
CA GLN A 117 17.79 11.55 10.75
C GLN A 117 16.43 11.00 11.19
N ALA A 118 15.50 10.74 10.25
CA ALA A 118 14.21 10.14 10.58
C ALA A 118 14.34 8.72 11.15
N MET A 119 15.38 7.99 10.74
CA MET A 119 15.74 6.67 11.27
C MET A 119 16.57 6.73 12.57
N GLY A 120 17.01 7.91 12.99
CA GLY A 120 17.89 8.09 14.16
C GLY A 120 19.34 7.62 13.92
N ILE A 121 19.78 7.57 12.67
CA ILE A 121 21.14 7.19 12.27
C ILE A 121 22.04 8.43 12.29
N ASP A 122 23.26 8.27 12.81
CA ASP A 122 24.27 9.34 12.83
C ASP A 122 24.75 9.67 11.40
N LEU A 123 24.76 10.96 11.05
CA LEU A 123 25.15 11.39 9.70
C LEU A 123 26.61 11.12 9.35
N SER A 124 27.47 10.86 10.35
CA SER A 124 28.83 10.36 10.09
C SER A 124 28.85 8.99 9.42
N GLU A 125 27.75 8.23 9.48
CA GLU A 125 27.59 6.94 8.81
C GLU A 125 26.99 7.06 7.40
N ALA A 126 26.64 8.26 6.92
CA ALA A 126 25.89 8.46 5.68
C ALA A 126 26.51 7.76 4.45
N SER A 127 27.84 7.62 4.40
CA SER A 127 28.53 6.90 3.32
C SER A 127 28.24 5.40 3.24
N ASN A 128 27.68 4.80 4.30
CA ASN A 128 27.30 3.39 4.37
C ASN A 128 25.85 3.14 3.93
N HIS A 129 25.09 4.20 3.68
CA HIS A 129 23.67 4.14 3.39
C HIS A 129 23.38 4.53 1.95
N ILE A 130 22.37 3.87 1.38
CA ILE A 130 21.91 4.11 0.02
C ILE A 130 20.45 4.48 0.09
N THR A 131 20.16 5.78 0.04
CA THR A 131 18.79 6.27 0.02
C THR A 131 18.25 6.29 -1.40
N ILE A 132 17.12 5.64 -1.61
CA ILE A 132 16.29 5.86 -2.79
C ILE A 132 15.14 6.79 -2.43
N TRP A 133 14.59 7.48 -3.41
CA TRP A 133 13.48 8.40 -3.18
C TRP A 133 12.49 8.37 -4.33
N ARG A 134 11.28 8.83 -4.04
CA ARG A 134 10.16 8.91 -4.96
C ARG A 134 9.34 10.16 -4.70
N CYS A 135 8.45 10.48 -5.63
CA CYS A 135 7.44 11.49 -5.42
C CYS A 135 6.10 10.83 -5.08
N ALA A 136 5.50 11.25 -3.98
CA ALA A 136 4.16 10.84 -3.59
C ALA A 136 3.34 12.10 -3.32
N ASN A 137 2.31 12.34 -4.15
CA ASN A 137 1.47 13.55 -4.12
C ASN A 137 2.28 14.86 -4.15
N GLY A 138 3.31 14.90 -5.00
CA GLY A 138 4.18 16.06 -5.15
C GLY A 138 5.15 16.32 -4.00
N GLN A 139 5.22 15.42 -3.01
CA GLN A 139 6.18 15.48 -1.91
C GLN A 139 7.29 14.44 -2.12
N VAL A 140 8.48 14.75 -1.62
CA VAL A 140 9.62 13.84 -1.64
C VAL A 140 9.48 12.84 -0.49
N TRP A 141 9.58 11.55 -0.80
CA TRP A 141 9.64 10.46 0.17
C TRP A 141 10.89 9.64 -0.07
N GLY A 142 11.57 9.25 1.00
CA GLY A 142 12.83 8.52 0.93
C GLY A 142 12.79 7.21 1.71
N CYS A 143 13.65 6.27 1.32
CA CYS A 143 13.81 4.98 1.98
C CYS A 143 15.28 4.55 1.89
N ASP A 144 15.88 4.16 3.01
CA ASP A 144 17.24 3.63 3.03
C ASP A 144 17.25 2.17 2.60
N SER A 145 17.67 1.92 1.36
CA SER A 145 17.74 0.58 0.77
C SER A 145 18.84 -0.30 1.36
N SER A 146 19.81 0.29 2.06
CA SER A 146 20.81 -0.48 2.83
C SER A 146 20.17 -1.17 4.04
N SER A 147 19.26 -0.48 4.75
CA SER A 147 18.53 -1.04 5.90
C SER A 147 17.29 -1.83 5.49
N TYR A 148 16.63 -1.41 4.41
CA TYR A 148 15.41 -2.03 3.90
C TYR A 148 15.54 -2.35 2.41
N PRO A 149 16.15 -3.49 2.03
CA PRO A 149 16.33 -3.87 0.63
C PRO A 149 15.02 -3.92 -0.18
N GLN A 150 13.88 -4.11 0.50
CA GLN A 150 12.54 -4.12 -0.07
C GLN A 150 11.92 -2.74 -0.30
N CYS A 151 12.66 -1.63 -0.13
CA CYS A 151 12.15 -0.28 -0.43
C CYS A 151 11.39 -0.19 -1.77
N PRO A 152 11.91 -0.69 -2.91
CA PRO A 152 11.24 -0.53 -4.22
C PRO A 152 10.10 -1.54 -4.44
N GLU A 153 9.83 -2.44 -3.49
CA GLU A 153 8.84 -3.49 -3.64
C GLU A 153 7.47 -3.04 -3.11
N LEU A 154 6.42 -3.53 -3.78
CA LEU A 154 5.05 -3.38 -3.27
C LEU A 154 4.77 -4.40 -2.17
N VAL A 155 3.91 -4.04 -1.24
CA VAL A 155 3.43 -4.94 -0.19
C VAL A 155 2.57 -6.04 -0.83
N ASP A 156 2.87 -7.28 -0.48
CA ASP A 156 2.09 -8.45 -0.87
C ASP A 156 0.95 -8.70 0.13
N PHE A 157 -0.28 -8.47 -0.31
CA PHE A 157 -1.51 -8.71 0.45
C PHE A 157 -2.14 -10.08 0.17
N SER A 158 -1.42 -11.00 -0.49
CA SER A 158 -1.88 -12.37 -0.66
C SER A 158 -2.10 -13.06 0.68
N THR A 159 -3.30 -13.61 0.88
CA THR A 159 -3.62 -14.46 2.04
C THR A 159 -3.30 -15.93 1.78
N GLN A 160 -2.65 -16.25 0.66
CA GLN A 160 -2.25 -17.60 0.30
C GLN A 160 -0.81 -17.83 0.76
N PRO A 161 -0.53 -18.81 1.65
CA PRO A 161 0.84 -19.11 2.05
C PRO A 161 1.64 -19.65 0.87
N SER A 162 2.88 -19.17 0.72
CA SER A 162 3.84 -19.74 -0.23
C SER A 162 4.19 -21.19 0.13
N GLU A 163 4.78 -21.91 -0.81
CA GLU A 163 5.26 -23.27 -0.56
C GLU A 163 6.33 -23.30 0.56
N ILE A 164 7.19 -22.28 0.63
CA ILE A 164 8.22 -22.15 1.69
C ILE A 164 7.55 -22.04 3.07
N ILE A 165 6.52 -21.20 3.20
CA ILE A 165 5.75 -21.05 4.45
C ILE A 165 5.09 -22.37 4.85
N GLN A 166 4.47 -23.08 3.89
CA GLN A 166 3.84 -24.38 4.14
C GLN A 166 4.85 -25.43 4.60
N ASN A 167 5.97 -25.55 3.89
CA ASN A 167 7.04 -26.50 4.19
C ASN A 167 7.70 -26.20 5.54
N GLU A 168 7.85 -24.93 5.92
CA GLU A 168 8.39 -24.56 7.22
C GLU A 168 7.45 -25.02 8.35
N CYS A 169 6.15 -24.75 8.25
CA CYS A 169 5.19 -25.16 9.29
C CYS A 169 5.03 -26.67 9.44
N ALA A 170 5.31 -27.46 8.40
CA ALA A 170 5.27 -28.91 8.45
C ALA A 170 6.44 -29.52 9.26
N LYS A 171 7.48 -28.75 9.59
CA LYS A 171 8.62 -29.25 10.36
C LYS A 171 8.25 -29.53 11.83
N PRO A 172 8.86 -30.54 12.46
CA PRO A 172 8.69 -30.78 13.89
C PRO A 172 9.09 -29.58 14.74
N GLY A 173 8.34 -29.30 15.80
CA GLY A 173 8.65 -28.23 16.76
C GLY A 173 8.17 -26.82 16.36
N MET A 174 7.44 -26.69 15.26
CA MET A 174 6.94 -25.39 14.78
C MET A 174 5.61 -24.95 15.39
N GLU A 175 5.06 -25.69 16.36
CA GLU A 175 3.77 -25.34 16.96
C GLU A 175 3.80 -23.97 17.66
N ASN A 176 2.89 -23.08 17.27
CA ASN A 176 2.79 -21.69 17.72
C ASN A 176 4.04 -20.82 17.46
N VAL A 177 4.85 -21.19 16.47
CA VAL A 177 5.99 -20.37 16.03
C VAL A 177 5.52 -19.36 14.97
N THR A 178 5.74 -18.07 15.23
CA THR A 178 5.60 -17.00 14.23
C THR A 178 6.83 -17.00 13.33
N LEU A 179 6.61 -17.13 12.03
CA LEU A 179 7.66 -17.25 11.02
C LEU A 179 8.34 -15.89 10.78
N PRO A 180 9.68 -15.84 10.69
CA PRO A 180 10.40 -14.61 10.40
C PRO A 180 10.31 -14.25 8.90
N GLY A 181 10.62 -12.98 8.59
CA GLY A 181 10.68 -12.45 7.21
C GLY A 181 11.59 -13.25 6.26
N ALA A 182 12.63 -13.91 6.78
CA ALA A 182 13.49 -14.79 6.00
C ALA A 182 12.75 -16.02 5.41
N VAL A 183 11.61 -16.41 5.99
CA VAL A 183 10.75 -17.51 5.52
C VAL A 183 9.54 -16.96 4.78
N THR A 184 8.89 -15.93 5.32
CA THR A 184 7.65 -15.38 4.77
C THR A 184 7.87 -14.45 3.58
N GLY A 185 9.11 -14.01 3.37
CA GLY A 185 9.43 -12.85 2.55
C GLY A 185 9.29 -11.54 3.32
N TYR A 186 10.03 -10.51 2.89
CA TYR A 186 10.03 -9.19 3.51
C TYR A 186 8.96 -8.24 2.97
N THR A 187 8.18 -8.69 1.98
CA THR A 187 7.12 -7.90 1.32
C THR A 187 5.72 -8.26 1.81
N THR A 188 5.52 -9.39 2.49
CA THR A 188 4.18 -9.80 2.93
C THR A 188 3.60 -8.81 3.95
N ALA A 189 2.30 -8.54 3.83
CA ALA A 189 1.56 -7.75 4.81
C ALA A 189 1.38 -8.49 6.16
N TYR A 190 1.40 -9.83 6.12
CA TYR A 190 0.86 -10.66 7.18
C TYR A 190 1.91 -11.36 8.04
N GLU A 191 1.57 -11.48 9.32
CA GLU A 191 2.29 -12.35 10.25
C GLU A 191 1.74 -13.77 10.14
N TRP A 192 2.64 -14.72 9.84
CA TRP A 192 2.31 -16.12 9.68
C TRP A 192 2.77 -16.91 10.90
N THR A 193 1.86 -17.59 11.56
CA THR A 193 2.15 -18.48 12.70
C THR A 193 1.76 -19.90 12.35
N CYS A 194 2.64 -20.84 12.62
CA CYS A 194 2.38 -22.25 12.41
C CYS A 194 1.49 -22.80 13.53
N LYS A 195 0.37 -23.43 13.18
CA LYS A 195 -0.49 -24.14 14.13
C LYS A 195 -0.91 -25.49 13.55
N SER A 196 -0.73 -26.55 14.30
CA SER A 196 -1.06 -27.92 13.89
C SER A 196 -0.47 -28.30 12.52
N GLY A 197 0.78 -27.89 12.27
CA GLY A 197 1.49 -28.19 11.03
C GLY A 197 1.11 -27.35 9.81
N VAL A 198 0.23 -26.35 9.97
CA VAL A 198 -0.21 -25.47 8.86
C VAL A 198 0.00 -24.00 9.20
N PRO A 199 0.28 -23.15 8.19
CA PRO A 199 0.40 -21.71 8.39
C PRO A 199 -0.95 -21.04 8.63
N GLN A 200 -1.00 -20.12 9.58
CA GLN A 200 -2.17 -19.28 9.86
C GLN A 200 -1.76 -17.82 9.92
N ILE A 201 -2.54 -16.93 9.31
CA ILE A 201 -2.41 -15.49 9.50
C ILE A 201 -2.88 -15.16 10.92
N THR A 202 -1.99 -14.57 11.72
CA THR A 202 -2.30 -14.14 13.10
C THR A 202 -2.32 -12.63 13.28
N GLY A 203 -1.85 -11.88 12.29
CA GLY A 203 -1.78 -10.43 12.32
C GLY A 203 -1.41 -9.85 10.96
N GLN A 204 -1.46 -8.52 10.90
CA GLN A 204 -0.95 -7.73 9.78
C GLN A 204 0.05 -6.72 10.34
N GLY A 205 1.34 -6.96 10.10
CA GLY A 205 2.42 -6.13 10.64
C GLY A 205 2.82 -4.99 9.71
N VAL A 206 2.43 -5.06 8.44
CA VAL A 206 2.78 -4.07 7.42
C VAL A 206 1.54 -3.47 6.79
N THR A 207 1.53 -2.14 6.68
CA THR A 207 0.53 -1.40 5.92
C THR A 207 1.17 -0.86 4.65
N ALA A 208 0.35 -0.69 3.62
CA ALA A 208 0.78 0.01 2.42
C ALA A 208 0.28 1.45 2.45
N ASP A 209 1.06 2.34 1.83
CA ASP A 209 0.55 3.64 1.43
C ASP A 209 -0.46 3.50 0.27
N GLU A 210 -1.03 4.62 -0.17
CA GLU A 210 -1.99 4.63 -1.27
C GLU A 210 -1.42 4.16 -2.62
N PHE A 211 -0.10 3.99 -2.72
CA PHE A 211 0.61 3.53 -3.91
C PHE A 211 1.10 2.08 -3.79
N GLY A 212 0.79 1.40 -2.68
CA GLY A 212 1.12 0.00 -2.45
C GLY A 212 2.49 -0.27 -1.81
N PHE A 213 3.26 0.77 -1.47
CA PHE A 213 4.57 0.61 -0.82
C PHE A 213 4.43 0.53 0.70
N ASN A 214 5.37 -0.16 1.36
CA ASN A 214 5.35 -0.31 2.81
C ASN A 214 5.43 1.04 3.53
N ALA A 215 4.32 1.48 4.14
CA ALA A 215 4.20 2.81 4.75
C ALA A 215 5.10 3.02 5.98
N ASN A 216 5.66 1.94 6.54
CA ASN A 216 6.50 2.01 7.74
C ASN A 216 7.99 2.28 7.44
N ILE A 217 8.42 2.15 6.18
CA ILE A 217 9.84 2.29 5.79
C ILE A 217 10.09 3.45 4.82
N TRP A 218 9.01 4.06 4.30
CA TRP A 218 9.10 5.27 3.49
C TRP A 218 8.89 6.49 4.39
N PHE A 219 9.90 7.35 4.47
CA PHE A 219 9.91 8.53 5.33
C PHE A 219 9.63 9.80 4.53
N PRO A 220 8.81 10.74 5.05
CA PRO A 220 8.67 12.05 4.44
C PRO A 220 10.01 12.79 4.53
N VAL A 221 10.46 13.35 3.41
CA VAL A 221 11.73 14.07 3.35
C VAL A 221 11.48 15.56 3.56
N ILE A 222 11.98 16.07 4.68
CA ILE A 222 11.80 17.46 5.08
C ILE A 222 13.00 18.24 4.56
N ARG A 223 12.75 19.36 3.89
CA ARG A 223 13.82 20.28 3.52
C ARG A 223 14.43 20.87 4.79
N LEU A 224 15.69 20.54 5.06
CA LEU A 224 16.40 21.08 6.22
C LEU A 224 16.67 22.59 5.98
N PRO A 225 16.57 23.43 7.03
CA PRO A 225 16.73 24.87 6.94
C PRO A 225 18.18 25.32 6.70
#